data_AF-A0A969N708-F1
#
_entry.id   AF-A0A969N708-F1
#
_cell.length_a   1.000
_cell.length_b   1.000
_cell.length_c   1.000
_cell.angle_alpha   90.00
_cell.angle_beta   90.00
_cell.angle_gamma   90.00
#
_symmetry.space_group_name_H-M   'P 1'
#
loop_
_entity.id
_entity.type
_entity.pdbx_description
1 polymer ?
#
loop_
_entity_poly.entity_id
_entity_poly.type
_entity_poly.pdbx_seq_one_letter_code
_entity_poly.pdbx_strand_id
1 'polypeptide(L)' 'MLQSLPGSVIRQRFLDFYAQRGHQILPSASLIPEDPTVLLTIAGMLPFKPIFLGQRPAPCARAA' A
#
# COMPACT_ATOMS: atom_id res chain seq x y z
N MET A 1 -1.19 -26.82 18.16
CA MET A 1 -1.33 -26.78 16.69
C MET A 1 -1.40 -25.32 16.27
N LEU A 2 -0.49 -24.85 15.41
CA LEU A 2 -0.67 -23.57 14.73
C LEU A 2 -1.77 -23.74 13.68
N GLN A 3 -2.87 -23.01 13.84
CA GLN A 3 -3.94 -22.99 12.84
C GLN A 3 -3.49 -22.12 11.67
N SER A 4 -3.54 -22.68 10.46
CA SER A 4 -3.29 -21.93 9.22
C SER A 4 -4.45 -20.96 8.95
N LEU A 5 -4.13 -19.72 8.60
CA LEU A 5 -5.11 -18.70 8.22
C LEU A 5 -5.16 -18.55 6.70
N PRO A 6 -6.34 -18.35 6.08
CA PRO A 6 -6.43 -17.98 4.68
C PRO A 6 -5.69 -16.66 4.40
N GLY A 7 -5.05 -16.54 3.23
CA GLY A 7 -4.32 -15.32 2.85
C GLY A 7 -5.18 -14.06 2.88
N SER A 8 -6.47 -14.16 2.55
CA SER A 8 -7.43 -13.06 2.66
C SER A 8 -7.61 -12.58 4.11
N VAL A 9 -7.64 -13.51 5.07
CA VAL A 9 -7.75 -13.19 6.51
C VAL A 9 -6.47 -12.53 7.01
N ILE A 10 -5.30 -13.03 6.59
CA ILE A 10 -4.01 -12.40 6.94
C ILE A 10 -3.94 -10.99 6.39
N ARG A 11 -4.32 -10.79 5.12
CA ARG A 11 -4.39 -9.47 4.47
C ARG A 11 -5.29 -8.51 5.23
N GLN A 12 -6.51 -8.94 5.58
CA GLN A 12 -7.44 -8.08 6.31
C GLN A 12 -6.90 -7.69 7.69
N ARG A 13 -6.33 -8.65 8.43
CA ARG A 13 -5.73 -8.38 9.75
C ARG A 13 -4.58 -7.36 9.67
N PHE A 14 -3.76 -7.40 8.63
CA PHE A 14 -2.71 -6.40 8.42
C PHE A 14 -3.30 -5.01 8.22
N LEU A 15 -4.28 -4.88 7.32
CA LEU A 15 -4.93 -3.59 7.03
C LEU A 15 -5.62 -3.03 8.28
N ASP A 16 -6.38 -3.86 9.00
CA ASP A 16 -7.10 -3.46 10.22
C ASP A 16 -6.14 -2.99 11.32
N PHE A 17 -5.01 -3.69 11.50
CA PHE A 17 -4.01 -3.34 12.51
C PHE A 17 -3.43 -1.93 12.30
N TYR A 18 -3.17 -1.55 11.04
CA TYR A 18 -2.64 -0.22 10.69
C TYR A 18 -3.73 0.84 10.65
N ALA A 19 -4.95 0.49 10.24
CA ALA A 19 -6.11 1.38 10.30
C ALA A 19 -6.39 1.84 11.74
N GLN A 20 -6.35 0.92 12.71
CA GLN A 20 -6.46 1.24 14.15
C GLN A 20 -5.34 2.17 14.67
N ARG A 21 -4.24 2.32 13.93
CA ARG A 21 -3.10 3.21 14.25
C ARG A 21 -3.08 4.48 13.39
N GLY A 22 -4.21 4.81 12.77
CA GLY A 22 -4.39 6.04 12.00
C GLY A 22 -3.81 6.01 10.59
N HIS A 23 -3.57 4.82 10.01
CA HIS A 23 -3.25 4.72 8.60
C HIS A 23 -4.55 4.65 7.79
N GLN A 24 -4.62 5.40 6.69
CA GLN A 24 -5.73 5.30 5.76
C GLN A 24 -5.52 4.09 4.85
N ILE A 25 -6.49 3.17 4.80
CA ILE A 25 -6.47 2.06 3.84
C ILE A 25 -6.68 2.64 2.44
N LEU A 26 -5.69 2.49 1.57
CA LEU A 26 -5.77 2.90 0.18
C LEU A 26 -5.92 1.67 -0.74
N PRO A 27 -6.66 1.78 -1.86
CA PRO A 27 -6.73 0.70 -2.82
C PRO A 27 -5.36 0.40 -3.42
N SER A 28 -5.14 -0.86 -3.78
CA SER A 28 -3.95 -1.24 -4.54
C SER A 28 -3.88 -0.42 -5.84
N ALA A 29 -2.68 0.04 -6.18
CA ALA A 29 -2.44 0.71 -7.45
C ALA A 29 -2.62 -0.26 -8.63
N SER A 30 -2.80 0.31 -9.81
CA SER A 30 -2.75 -0.41 -11.09
C SER A 30 -1.44 -1.20 -11.22
N LEU A 31 -1.52 -2.35 -11.88
CA LEU A 31 -0.32 -3.11 -12.27
C LEU A 31 0.53 -2.33 -13.28
N ILE A 32 -0.10 -1.50 -14.13
CA ILE A 32 0.56 -0.60 -15.07
C ILE A 32 0.82 0.74 -14.38
N PRO A 33 2.09 1.14 -14.15
CA PRO A 33 2.43 2.35 -13.42
C PRO A 33 2.34 3.61 -14.29
N GLU A 34 2.19 4.77 -13.65
CA GLU A 34 2.33 6.09 -14.31
C GLU A 34 3.79 6.42 -14.64
N ASP A 35 4.74 5.87 -13.87
CA ASP A 35 6.18 6.09 -14.06
C ASP A 35 6.66 5.36 -15.33
N PRO A 36 7.09 6.08 -16.39
CA PRO A 36 7.46 5.47 -17.66
C PRO A 36 8.81 4.72 -17.61
N THR A 37 9.54 4.80 -16.49
CA THR A 37 10.85 4.15 -16.32
C THR A 37 10.74 2.70 -15.83
N VAL A 38 9.55 2.27 -15.42
CA VAL A 38 9.27 0.91 -14.91
C VAL A 38 8.15 0.26 -15.70
N LEU A 39 8.25 -1.06 -15.90
CA LEU A 39 7.24 -1.80 -16.68
C LEU A 39 5.98 -2.13 -15.88
N LEU A 40 6.14 -2.48 -14.59
CA LEU A 40 5.06 -2.94 -13.72
C LEU A 40 5.21 -2.38 -12.30
N THR A 41 4.10 -2.26 -11.59
CA THR A 41 4.08 -1.99 -10.14
C THR A 41 4.60 -3.22 -9.38
N ILE A 42 5.90 -3.23 -9.09
CA ILE A 42 6.59 -4.36 -8.42
C ILE A 42 6.58 -4.28 -6.88
N ALA A 43 6.22 -3.12 -6.32
CA ALA A 43 6.24 -2.89 -4.88
C ALA A 43 5.14 -1.92 -4.46
N GLY A 44 4.60 -2.10 -3.24
CA GLY A 44 3.56 -1.22 -2.70
C GLY A 44 4.00 0.24 -2.52
N MET A 45 5.31 0.50 -2.40
CA MET A 45 5.85 1.86 -2.26
C MET A 45 5.88 2.66 -3.57
N LEU A 46 5.83 1.98 -4.72
CA LEU A 46 6.04 2.58 -6.04
C LEU A 46 5.09 3.76 -6.35
N PRO A 47 3.76 3.67 -6.12
CA PRO A 47 2.86 4.82 -6.32
C PRO A 47 3.15 6.00 -5.39
N PHE A 48 3.88 5.78 -4.27
CA PHE A 48 4.24 6.83 -3.31
C PHE A 48 5.59 7.49 -3.63
N LYS A 49 6.35 7.01 -4.62
CA LYS A 49 7.65 7.58 -5.03
C LYS A 49 7.62 9.12 -5.19
N PRO A 50 6.69 9.75 -5.95
CA PRO A 50 6.67 11.21 -6.08
C PRO A 50 6.34 11.92 -4.76
N ILE A 51 5.61 11.28 -3.85
CA ILE A 51 5.29 11.84 -2.52
C ILE A 51 6.54 11.83 -1.64
N PHE A 52 7.26 10.70 -1.59
CA PHE A 52 8.50 10.58 -0.83
C PHE A 52 9.61 11.50 -1.34
N LEU A 53 9.60 11.84 -2.63
CA LEU A 53 10.51 12.81 -3.25
C LEU A 53 10.07 14.27 -3.10
N GLY A 54 8.91 14.53 -2.46
CA GLY A 54 8.37 15.89 -2.29
C GLY A 54 7.81 16.53 -3.56
N GLN A 55 7.61 15.74 -4.62
CA GLN A 55 7.12 16.20 -5.92
C GLN A 55 5.59 16.30 -5.97
N ARG A 56 4.89 15.57 -5.09
CA ARG A 56 3.43 15.56 -4.96
C ARG A 56 3.03 15.58 -3.49
N PRO A 57 2.01 16.34 -3.07
CA PRO A 57 1.51 16.28 -1.70
C PRO A 57 0.93 14.89 -1.40
N ALA A 58 1.12 14.43 -0.16
CA ALA A 58 0.51 13.19 0.31
C ALA A 58 -1.00 13.38 0.50
N PRO A 59 -1.86 12.45 0.07
CA PRO A 59 -3.30 12.53 0.32
C PRO A 59 -3.64 12.34 1.81
N CYS A 60 -2.74 11.68 2.55
CA CYS A 60 -2.86 11.44 3.98
C CYS A 60 -1.46 11.31 4.60
N ALA A 61 -1.37 11.52 5.92
CA ALA A 61 -0.10 11.44 6.63
C ALA A 61 0.44 9.99 6.73
N ARG A 62 -0.44 8.99 6.72
CA ARG A 62 -0.10 7.57 6.88
C ARG A 62 -1.05 6.71 6.05
N ALA A 63 -0.53 5.73 5.31
CA ALA A 63 -1.29 4.85 4.41
C ALA A 63 -1.06 3.36 4.72
N ALA A 64 -2.08 2.54 4.49
CA ALA A 64 -2.07 1.09 4.61
C ALA A 64 -2.67 0.42 3.37
#